data_AF-A0A3R9QGZ4-F1
#
_entry.id   AF-A0A3R9QGZ4-F1
#
_cell.length_a   1.000
_cell.length_b   1.000
_cell.length_c   1.000
_cell.angle_alpha   90.00
_cell.angle_beta   90.00
_cell.angle_gamma   90.00
#
_symmetry.space_group_name_H-M   'P 1'
#
loop_
_entity.id
_entity.type
_entity.pdbx_description
1 polymer ?
#
loop_
_entity_poly.entity_id
_entity_poly.type
_entity_poly.pdbx_seq_one_letter_code
_entity_poly.pdbx_strand_id
1 'polypeptide(L)'
;MKGEIKEVEIGGHPTKAGEVVPPTGIVAPTGVVRETLQRIMIEAEIPWDRLSDLVGGVLGPLNCEGAEISLKIKIEASSEKGISKDTFESEVMKTLRKIGAKIIKEEAK
;
A
#
# COMPACT_ATOMS: atom_id res chain seq x y z
N MET A 1 -31.25 -35.43 36.01
CA MET A 1 -32.63 -35.24 35.47
C MET A 1 -32.47 -34.29 34.29
N LYS A 2 -32.49 -34.64 32.99
CA LYS A 2 -33.35 -35.52 32.16
C LYS A 2 -34.86 -35.26 32.34
N GLY A 3 -35.46 -34.72 31.28
CA GLY A 3 -36.88 -34.44 31.02
C GLY A 3 -36.89 -33.48 29.82
N GLU A 4 -36.91 -33.94 28.57
CA GLU A 4 -37.97 -34.64 27.81
C GLU A 4 -39.14 -33.73 27.39
N ILE A 5 -39.43 -33.85 26.10
CA ILE A 5 -40.13 -33.03 25.09
C ILE A 5 -41.63 -32.82 25.29
N LYS A 6 -42.19 -31.86 24.52
CA LYS A 6 -43.47 -32.04 23.80
C LYS A 6 -43.55 -31.17 22.52
N GLU A 7 -43.83 -31.86 21.42
CA GLU A 7 -44.25 -31.35 20.10
C GLU A 7 -45.62 -30.67 20.11
N VAL A 8 -45.83 -29.75 19.16
CA VAL A 8 -47.12 -29.53 18.49
C VAL A 8 -46.85 -29.21 17.01
N GLU A 9 -47.25 -30.13 16.13
CA GLU A 9 -47.50 -29.96 14.69
C GLU A 9 -48.72 -29.00 14.49
N ILE A 10 -49.08 -28.41 13.35
CA ILE A 10 -49.40 -29.01 12.05
C ILE A 10 -49.75 -27.88 11.06
N GLY A 11 -49.45 -28.13 9.78
CA GLY A 11 -50.17 -27.56 8.62
C GLY A 11 -49.21 -26.97 7.56
N GLY A 12 -49.06 -27.50 6.34
CA GLY A 12 -49.77 -28.54 5.62
C GLY A 12 -50.00 -28.12 4.15
N HIS A 13 -49.15 -28.63 3.24
CA HIS A 13 -49.32 -28.84 1.78
C HIS A 13 -49.36 -27.63 0.81
N PRO A 14 -49.08 -27.81 -0.51
CA PRO A 14 -48.56 -28.99 -1.24
C PRO A 14 -47.35 -28.73 -2.15
N THR A 15 -46.63 -29.80 -2.43
CA THR A 15 -45.63 -29.94 -3.52
C THR A 15 -46.34 -30.04 -4.87
N LYS A 16 -45.88 -29.31 -5.89
CA LYS A 16 -45.99 -29.77 -7.29
C LYS A 16 -44.72 -29.42 -8.06
N ALA A 17 -44.11 -30.46 -8.61
CA ALA A 17 -42.87 -30.45 -9.35
C ALA A 17 -43.04 -29.89 -10.77
N GLY A 18 -41.96 -29.26 -11.25
CA GLY A 18 -41.59 -29.25 -12.66
C GLY A 18 -41.89 -27.95 -13.43
N GLU A 19 -40.88 -27.07 -13.55
CA GLU A 19 -40.42 -26.59 -14.86
C GLU A 19 -38.99 -26.03 -14.72
N VAL A 20 -38.09 -26.57 -15.53
CA VAL A 20 -36.67 -26.19 -15.67
C VAL A 20 -36.56 -25.12 -16.74
N VAL A 21 -35.95 -23.97 -16.42
CA VAL A 21 -35.30 -23.07 -17.40
C VAL A 21 -34.20 -22.23 -16.70
N PRO A 22 -33.11 -21.90 -17.41
CA PRO A 22 -31.72 -21.89 -16.92
C PRO A 22 -31.31 -20.62 -16.13
N PRO A 23 -30.17 -20.68 -15.40
CA PRO A 23 -29.67 -19.54 -14.64
C PRO A 23 -29.29 -18.39 -15.58
N THR A 24 -29.96 -17.24 -15.39
CA THR A 24 -29.62 -15.98 -16.04
C THR A 24 -28.20 -15.57 -15.64
N GLY A 25 -27.28 -15.80 -16.57
CA GLY A 25 -26.07 -15.03 -16.80
C GLY A 25 -25.23 -14.70 -15.57
N ILE A 26 -24.32 -15.60 -15.21
CA ILE A 26 -23.02 -15.15 -14.70
C ILE A 26 -22.39 -14.36 -15.85
N VAL A 27 -22.53 -13.04 -15.83
CA VAL A 27 -21.66 -12.17 -16.59
C VAL A 27 -20.26 -12.41 -16.05
N ALA A 28 -19.50 -13.24 -16.75
CA ALA A 28 -18.07 -13.32 -16.53
C ALA A 28 -17.53 -11.88 -16.56
N PRO A 29 -16.74 -11.42 -15.57
CA PRO A 29 -16.07 -10.15 -15.74
C PRO A 29 -15.17 -10.32 -16.95
N THR A 30 -15.53 -9.63 -18.04
CA THR A 30 -14.71 -9.49 -19.24
C THR A 30 -13.32 -9.13 -18.77
N GLY A 31 -12.37 -10.04 -18.99
CA GLY A 31 -11.00 -9.88 -18.53
C GLY A 31 -10.45 -8.58 -19.09
N VAL A 32 -10.40 -7.55 -18.25
CA VAL A 32 -9.65 -6.33 -18.55
C VAL A 32 -8.21 -6.77 -18.56
N VAL A 33 -7.63 -6.93 -19.76
CA VAL A 33 -6.19 -7.13 -19.92
C VAL A 33 -5.54 -5.91 -19.29
N ARG A 34 -5.00 -6.08 -18.09
CA ARG A 34 -4.26 -5.01 -17.41
C ARG A 34 -2.91 -4.92 -18.11
N GLU A 35 -2.65 -3.78 -18.74
CA GLU A 35 -1.31 -3.49 -19.21
C GLU A 35 -0.37 -3.44 -18.00
N THR A 36 0.64 -4.29 -18.00
CA THR A 36 1.61 -4.40 -16.92
C THR A 36 2.91 -3.73 -17.33
N LEU A 37 3.42 -2.82 -16.49
CA LEU A 37 4.74 -2.23 -16.66
C LEU A 37 5.77 -3.08 -15.90
N GLN A 38 6.86 -3.47 -16.58
CA GLN A 38 7.93 -4.27 -15.95
C GLN A 38 8.95 -3.42 -15.19
N ARG A 39 9.16 -2.17 -15.63
CA ARG A 39 10.12 -1.24 -15.04
C ARG A 39 9.69 0.19 -15.28
N ILE A 40 9.78 1.01 -14.24
CA ILE A 40 9.56 2.44 -14.31
C ILE A 40 10.76 3.18 -13.69
N MET A 41 11.01 4.40 -14.16
CA MET A 41 11.97 5.33 -13.58
C MET A 41 11.33 6.72 -13.59
N ILE A 42 11.33 7.37 -12.42
CA ILE A 42 10.70 8.68 -12.23
C ILE A 42 11.72 9.56 -11.52
N GLU A 43 11.96 10.75 -12.08
CA GLU A 43 12.71 11.83 -11.45
C GLU A 43 11.76 13.00 -11.29
N ALA A 44 11.56 13.46 -10.05
CA ALA A 44 10.61 14.51 -9.73
C ALA A 44 11.11 15.33 -8.53
N GLU A 45 10.85 16.63 -8.58
CA GLU A 45 11.05 17.52 -7.43
C GLU A 45 9.83 17.41 -6.51
N ILE A 46 10.05 16.92 -5.30
CA ILE A 46 8.99 16.73 -4.30
C ILE A 46 9.12 17.81 -3.22
N PRO A 47 8.05 18.56 -2.92
CA PRO A 47 8.05 19.50 -1.80
C PRO A 47 8.37 18.80 -0.48
N TRP A 48 9.21 19.40 0.36
CA TRP A 48 9.64 18.80 1.63
C TRP A 48 8.48 18.49 2.58
N ASP A 49 7.42 19.31 2.56
CA ASP A 49 6.19 19.13 3.34
C ASP A 49 5.29 17.99 2.82
N ARG A 50 5.59 17.43 1.65
CA ARG A 50 4.78 16.39 0.97
C ARG A 50 5.43 15.01 0.96
N LEU A 51 6.45 14.78 1.78
CA LEU A 51 7.15 13.50 1.84
C LEU A 51 6.20 12.34 2.25
N SER A 52 5.19 12.60 3.08
CA SER A 52 4.18 11.60 3.44
C SER A 52 3.35 11.16 2.24
N ASP A 53 3.00 12.09 1.34
CA ASP A 53 2.25 11.79 0.12
C ASP A 53 3.10 10.96 -0.86
N LEU A 54 4.42 11.19 -0.92
CA LEU A 54 5.34 10.33 -1.67
C LEU A 54 5.31 8.89 -1.15
N VAL A 55 5.41 8.71 0.18
CA VAL A 55 5.40 7.37 0.79
C VAL A 55 4.07 6.67 0.55
N GLY A 56 2.95 7.34 0.82
CA GLY A 56 1.62 6.72 0.73
C GLY A 56 1.09 6.57 -0.70
N GLY A 57 1.27 7.59 -1.55
CA GLY A 57 0.67 7.66 -2.88
C GLY A 57 1.54 7.11 -4.01
N VAL A 58 2.86 7.02 -3.80
CA VAL A 58 3.80 6.56 -4.84
C VAL A 58 4.48 5.27 -4.41
N LEU A 59 5.18 5.28 -3.28
CA LEU A 59 5.95 4.11 -2.85
C LEU A 59 5.04 2.98 -2.36
N GLY A 60 3.95 3.31 -1.67
CA GLY A 60 2.96 2.35 -1.17
C GLY A 60 2.37 1.47 -2.27
N PRO A 61 1.76 2.03 -3.33
CA PRO A 61 1.21 1.24 -4.43
C PRO A 61 2.26 0.38 -5.13
N LEU A 62 3.47 0.90 -5.38
CA LEU A 62 4.56 0.14 -5.99
C LEU A 62 4.98 -1.04 -5.11
N ASN A 63 5.05 -0.84 -3.79
CA ASN A 63 5.38 -1.89 -2.84
C ASN A 63 4.26 -2.95 -2.74
N CYS A 64 2.99 -2.54 -2.82
CA CYS A 64 1.85 -3.46 -2.85
C CYS A 64 1.86 -4.38 -4.08
N GLU A 65 2.37 -3.90 -5.22
CA GLU A 65 2.58 -4.70 -6.44
C GLU A 65 3.87 -5.54 -6.38
N GLY A 66 4.61 -5.50 -5.27
CA GLY A 66 5.84 -6.27 -5.07
C GLY A 66 7.05 -5.75 -5.83
N ALA A 67 7.03 -4.48 -6.25
CA ALA A 67 8.16 -3.89 -6.96
C ALA A 67 9.39 -3.74 -6.05
N GLU A 68 10.57 -4.04 -6.59
CA GLU A 68 11.84 -3.66 -5.95
C GLU A 68 12.08 -2.16 -6.17
N ILE A 69 12.05 -1.39 -5.08
CA ILE A 69 12.15 0.08 -5.14
C ILE A 69 13.56 0.51 -4.77
N SER A 70 14.25 1.17 -5.71
CA SER A 70 15.50 1.90 -5.45
C SER A 70 15.23 3.40 -5.35
N LEU A 71 15.43 3.99 -4.17
CA LEU A 71 15.22 5.42 -3.93
C LEU A 71 16.55 6.17 -3.72
N LYS A 72 16.70 7.32 -4.38
CA LYS A 72 17.80 8.27 -4.17
C LYS A 72 17.21 9.61 -3.75
N ILE A 73 17.69 10.17 -2.65
CA ILE A 73 17.28 11.49 -2.14
C ILE A 73 18.49 12.42 -2.13
N LYS A 74 18.28 13.67 -2.57
CA LYS A 74 19.21 14.78 -2.37
C LYS A 74 18.61 15.68 -1.28
N ILE A 75 19.38 15.92 -0.21
CA ILE A 75 18.96 16.80 0.89
C ILE A 75 19.80 18.07 0.80
N GLU A 76 19.13 19.21 0.63
CA GLU A 76 19.75 20.54 0.64
C GLU A 76 19.10 21.35 1.75
N ALA A 77 19.91 21.86 2.67
CA ALA A 77 19.45 22.65 3.79
C ALA A 77 20.34 23.89 3.95
N SER A 78 19.70 25.03 4.16
CA SER A 78 20.35 26.30 4.45
C SER A 78 19.66 26.99 5.62
N SER A 79 20.41 27.75 6.40
CA SER A 79 19.93 28.46 7.58
C SER A 79 20.70 29.75 7.73
N GLU A 80 19.99 30.87 7.87
CA GLU A 80 20.61 32.18 8.12
C GLU A 80 21.39 32.21 9.44
N LYS A 81 20.93 31.44 10.44
CA LYS A 81 21.59 31.30 11.76
C LYS A 81 22.72 30.27 11.75
N GLY A 82 22.90 29.56 10.64
CA GLY A 82 23.79 28.41 10.52
C GLY A 82 23.13 27.09 10.93
N ILE A 83 23.75 26.00 10.50
CA ILE A 83 23.44 24.62 10.94
C ILE A 83 24.62 24.19 11.80
N SER A 84 24.37 23.74 13.03
CA SER A 84 25.47 23.37 13.92
C SER A 84 26.14 22.07 13.43
N LYS A 85 27.47 22.02 13.54
CA LYS A 85 28.25 20.84 13.18
C LYS A 85 27.82 19.61 14.00
N ASP A 86 27.55 19.80 15.29
CA ASP A 86 27.07 18.72 16.15
C ASP A 86 25.72 18.16 15.67
N THR A 87 24.75 19.01 15.33
CA THR A 87 23.47 18.56 14.75
C THR A 87 23.70 17.75 13.47
N PHE A 88 24.60 18.20 12.60
CA PHE A 88 24.91 17.48 11.37
C PHE A 88 25.58 16.11 11.65
N GLU A 89 26.61 16.05 12.49
CA GLU A 89 27.37 14.82 12.74
C GLU A 89 26.65 13.84 13.66
N SER A 90 26.16 14.34 14.80
CA SER A 90 25.58 13.56 15.89
C SER A 90 24.13 13.14 15.61
N GLU A 91 23.37 13.93 14.83
CA GLU A 91 21.96 13.61 14.54
C GLU A 91 21.76 13.19 13.09
N VAL A 92 22.07 14.05 12.11
CA VAL A 92 21.77 13.78 10.69
C VAL A 92 22.56 12.58 10.17
N MET A 93 23.89 12.64 10.25
CA MET A 93 24.75 11.59 9.70
C MET A 93 24.66 10.29 10.49
N LYS A 94 24.51 10.37 11.82
CA LYS A 94 24.22 9.20 12.67
C LYS A 94 22.92 8.51 12.23
N THR A 95 21.86 9.27 11.94
CA THR A 95 20.57 8.72 11.53
C THR A 95 20.65 8.07 10.15
N LEU A 96 21.25 8.75 9.16
CA LEU A 96 21.44 8.20 7.81
C LEU A 96 22.22 6.87 7.86
N ARG A 97 23.29 6.80 8.66
CA ARG A 97 24.04 5.55 8.88
C ARG A 97 23.18 4.48 9.54
N LYS A 98 22.40 4.84 10.57
CA LYS A 98 21.53 3.90 11.30
C LYS A 98 20.49 3.24 10.40
N ILE A 99 19.93 3.98 9.45
CA ILE A 99 18.94 3.44 8.48
C ILE A 99 19.59 2.75 7.28
N GLY A 100 20.93 2.61 7.27
CA GLY A 100 21.65 1.96 6.17
C GLY A 100 21.71 2.78 4.88
N ALA A 101 21.50 4.10 4.95
CA ALA A 101 21.59 4.96 3.77
C ALA A 101 23.04 4.97 3.25
N LYS A 102 23.20 4.73 1.94
CA LYS A 102 24.48 4.90 1.26
C LYS A 102 24.71 6.38 0.98
N ILE A 103 25.71 6.97 1.63
CA ILE A 103 26.13 8.35 1.35
C ILE A 103 26.91 8.37 0.02
N ILE A 104 26.34 9.01 -1.00
CA ILE A 104 26.92 9.08 -2.35
C ILE A 104 27.83 10.30 -2.49
N LYS A 105 27.44 11.43 -1.88
CA LYS A 105 28.18 12.69 -1.88
C LYS A 105 27.80 13.49 -0.64
N GLU A 106 28.77 14.18 -0.05
CA GLU A 106 28.59 15.07 1.09
C GLU A 106 29.37 16.36 0.82
N GLU A 107 28.71 17.52 0.97
CA GLU A 107 29.33 18.84 0.89
C GLU A 107 28.77 19.71 2.02
N ALA A 108 29.62 20.10 2.97
CA ALA A 108 29.31 21.11 3.97
C ALA A 108 30.12 22.37 3.62
N LYS A 109 29.44 23.50 3.46
CA LYS A 109 30.07 24.81 3.18
C LYS A 109 29.86 25.75 4.35
#